data_AF-A0A6J4R162-F1
#
_entry.id   AF-A0A6J4R162-F1
#
_cell.length_a   1.000
_cell.length_b   1.000
_cell.length_c   1.000
_cell.angle_alpha   90.00
_cell.angle_beta   90.00
_cell.angle_gamma   90.00
#
_symmetry.space_group_name_H-M   'P 1'
#
loop_
_entity.id
_entity.type
_entity.pdbx_description
1 polymer ?
#
loop_
_entity_poly.entity_id
_entity_poly.type
_entity_poly.pdbx_seq_one_letter_code
_entity_poly.pdbx_strand_id
1 'polypeptide(L)'
;MDCPRCQMTNPEGAKFCLNCGNRLEAQVRVDGERRYVTVLFADVVDSTGLGERLDPEQVTEIMNGAFAFLNASVKRYDGTVARLLGDAILAFFGAPVAHEDDAERAVRAR
;
A
#
# COMPACT_ATOMS: atom_id res chain seq x y z
N MET A 1 -13.91 32.81 -5.94
CA MET A 1 -14.81 32.05 -5.04
C MET A 1 -14.78 32.65 -3.65
N ASP A 2 -15.93 32.71 -2.97
CA ASP A 2 -16.01 33.32 -1.63
C ASP A 2 -15.67 32.32 -0.53
N CYS A 3 -14.93 32.79 0.47
CA CYS A 3 -14.52 31.97 1.59
C CYS A 3 -15.71 31.67 2.52
N PRO A 4 -16.03 30.40 2.82
CA PRO A 4 -17.17 30.06 3.67
C PRO A 4 -17.00 30.50 5.14
N ARG A 5 -15.77 30.82 5.56
CA ARG A 5 -15.45 31.22 6.94
C ARG A 5 -15.46 32.74 7.15
N CYS A 6 -14.84 33.50 6.26
CA CYS A 6 -14.68 34.95 6.42
C CYS A 6 -15.24 35.77 5.26
N GLN A 7 -15.89 35.12 4.29
CA GLN A 7 -16.58 35.73 3.14
C GLN A 7 -15.70 36.55 2.19
N MET A 8 -14.37 36.56 2.38
CA MET A 8 -13.44 37.15 1.42
C MET A 8 -13.58 36.49 0.04
N THR A 9 -13.64 37.29 -1.02
CA THR A 9 -13.55 36.82 -2.41
C THR A 9 -12.10 36.49 -2.75
N ASN A 10 -11.85 35.26 -3.19
CA ASN A 10 -10.52 34.78 -3.56
C ASN A 10 -10.42 34.53 -5.07
N PRO A 11 -9.22 34.68 -5.68
CA PRO A 11 -9.01 34.40 -7.09
C PRO A 11 -9.31 32.95 -7.45
N GLU A 12 -9.56 32.69 -8.73
CA GLU A 12 -9.82 31.35 -9.24
C GLU A 12 -8.60 30.44 -9.03
N GLY A 13 -8.83 29.21 -8.55
CA GLY A 13 -7.76 28.26 -8.20
C GLY A 13 -7.06 28.49 -6.86
N ALA A 14 -7.48 29.48 -6.06
CA ALA A 14 -6.92 29.68 -4.71
C ALA A 14 -7.22 28.49 -3.79
N LYS A 15 -6.16 27.80 -3.31
CA LYS A 15 -6.30 26.65 -2.40
C LYS A 15 -6.70 27.03 -0.97
N PHE A 16 -6.30 28.23 -0.56
CA PHE A 16 -6.54 28.79 0.76
C PHE A 16 -7.04 30.23 0.64
N CYS A 17 -7.82 30.65 1.62
CA CYS A 17 -8.30 32.00 1.72
C CYS A 17 -7.15 32.95 2.08
N LEU A 18 -6.96 33.99 1.27
CA LEU A 18 -5.89 34.99 1.44
C LEU A 18 -6.05 35.87 2.70
N ASN A 19 -7.24 35.86 3.33
CA ASN A 19 -7.51 36.64 4.53
C ASN A 19 -7.41 35.80 5.82
N CYS A 20 -8.10 34.66 5.89
CA CYS A 20 -8.21 33.88 7.13
C CYS A 20 -7.53 32.50 7.10
N GLY A 21 -6.90 32.13 5.99
CA GLY A 21 -6.22 30.83 5.82
C GLY A 21 -7.14 29.61 5.69
N ASN A 22 -8.46 29.78 5.65
CA ASN A 22 -9.39 28.66 5.45
C ASN A 22 -9.13 27.96 4.11
N ARG A 23 -9.07 26.62 4.09
CA ARG A 23 -8.94 25.86 2.85
C ARG A 23 -10.21 26.02 2.00
N LEU A 24 -10.05 26.34 0.73
CA LEU A 24 -11.15 26.58 -0.22
C LEU A 24 -11.37 25.38 -1.15
N GLU A 25 -10.34 24.56 -1.35
CA GLU A 25 -10.47 23.28 -2.05
C GLU A 25 -11.24 22.27 -1.19
N ALA A 26 -12.27 21.65 -1.79
CA ALA A 26 -12.91 20.49 -1.20
C ALA A 26 -11.88 19.38 -1.03
N GLN A 27 -11.79 18.81 0.17
CA GLN A 27 -10.93 17.67 0.42
C GLN A 27 -11.50 16.49 -0.36
N VAL A 28 -10.75 15.96 -1.33
CA VAL A 28 -11.09 14.69 -2.00
C VAL A 28 -11.17 13.64 -0.89
N ARG A 29 -12.38 13.17 -0.59
CA ARG A 29 -12.56 12.03 0.30
C ARG A 29 -12.13 10.80 -0.47
N VAL A 30 -11.04 10.19 -0.02
CA VAL A 30 -10.77 8.79 -0.34
C VAL A 30 -11.75 8.01 0.53
N ASP A 31 -12.95 7.75 0.00
CA ASP A 31 -13.92 6.93 0.70
C ASP A 31 -13.36 5.51 0.78
N GLY A 32 -13.11 5.06 2.00
CA GLY A 32 -12.74 3.68 2.27
C GLY A 32 -13.96 2.77 2.06
N GLU A 33 -13.71 1.55 1.61
CA GLU A 33 -14.75 0.55 1.42
C GLU A 33 -14.57 -0.64 2.36
N ARG A 34 -15.68 -1.32 2.65
CA ARG A 34 -15.68 -2.60 3.37
C ARG A 34 -15.99 -3.70 2.37
N ARG A 35 -15.06 -4.65 2.21
CA ARG A 35 -15.21 -5.81 1.33
C ARG A 35 -14.56 -7.05 1.92
N TYR A 36 -14.95 -8.21 1.41
CA TYR A 36 -14.26 -9.47 1.70
C TYR A 36 -12.97 -9.54 0.87
N VAL A 37 -11.88 -9.92 1.51
CA VAL A 37 -10.57 -10.11 0.90
C VAL A 37 -9.90 -11.33 1.50
N THR A 38 -9.03 -11.98 0.74
CA THR A 38 -8.06 -12.94 1.27
C THR A 38 -6.74 -12.23 1.50
N VAL A 39 -6.15 -12.41 2.69
CA VAL A 39 -4.87 -11.81 3.05
C VAL A 39 -3.82 -12.91 3.12
N LEU A 40 -2.72 -12.73 2.39
CA LEU A 40 -1.55 -13.60 2.44
C LEU A 40 -0.42 -12.88 3.19
N PHE A 41 0.15 -13.56 4.17
CA PHE A 41 1.39 -13.16 4.83
C PHE A 41 2.47 -14.18 4.48
N ALA A 42 3.64 -13.70 4.11
CA ALA A 42 4.82 -14.54 3.89
C ALA A 42 6.04 -13.87 4.49
N ASP A 43 6.89 -14.65 5.11
CA ASP A 43 8.06 -14.20 5.85
C ASP A 43 9.30 -15.02 5.49
N VAL A 44 10.48 -14.41 5.54
CA VAL A 44 11.75 -15.08 5.28
C VAL A 44 12.23 -15.77 6.55
N VAL A 45 12.22 -17.10 6.54
CA VAL A 45 12.68 -17.90 7.67
C VAL A 45 14.15 -17.60 8.01
N ASP A 46 14.43 -17.39 9.31
CA ASP A 46 15.77 -17.09 9.85
C ASP A 46 16.41 -15.79 9.29
N SER A 47 15.60 -14.83 8.85
CA SER A 47 16.05 -13.48 8.44
C SER A 47 16.91 -12.79 9.50
N THR A 48 16.55 -12.91 10.77
CA THR A 48 17.25 -12.28 11.89
C THR A 48 18.64 -12.91 12.06
N GLY A 49 18.71 -14.24 12.01
CA GLY A 49 19.99 -14.95 12.07
C GLY A 49 20.88 -14.66 10.86
N LEU A 50 20.30 -14.45 9.67
CA LEU A 50 21.05 -13.95 8.51
C LEU A 50 21.65 -12.58 8.77
N GLY A 51 20.88 -11.66 9.37
CA GLY A 51 21.31 -10.32 9.75
C GLY A 51 22.47 -10.29 10.76
N GLU A 52 22.56 -11.29 11.64
CA GLU A 52 23.63 -11.40 12.63
C GLU A 52 24.94 -11.96 12.06
N ARG A 53 24.87 -12.76 10.99
CA ARG A 53 26.01 -13.52 10.46
C ARG A 53 26.62 -12.94 9.19
N LEU A 54 25.87 -12.12 8.46
CA LEU A 54 26.26 -11.59 7.15
C LEU A 54 26.42 -10.08 7.18
N ASP A 55 27.21 -9.56 6.24
CA ASP A 55 27.31 -8.12 6.04
C ASP A 55 25.95 -7.53 5.56
N PRO A 56 25.60 -6.30 5.96
CA PRO A 56 24.32 -5.68 5.60
C PRO A 56 24.02 -5.67 4.09
N GLU A 57 25.04 -5.50 3.26
CA GLU A 57 24.93 -5.53 1.80
C GLU A 57 24.48 -6.91 1.29
N GLN A 58 25.02 -7.99 1.87
CA GLN A 58 24.66 -9.36 1.50
C GLN A 58 23.22 -9.70 1.93
N VAL A 59 22.84 -9.29 3.14
CA VAL A 59 21.45 -9.46 3.62
C VAL A 59 20.49 -8.72 2.71
N THR A 60 20.84 -7.49 2.32
CA THR A 60 20.02 -6.67 1.41
C THR A 60 19.85 -7.35 0.04
N GLU A 61 20.90 -7.92 -0.53
CA GLU A 61 20.83 -8.65 -1.80
C GLU A 61 19.90 -9.87 -1.72
N ILE A 62 20.03 -10.67 -0.64
CA ILE A 62 19.17 -11.84 -0.39
C ILE A 62 17.71 -11.42 -0.25
N MET A 63 17.43 -10.41 0.57
CA MET A 63 16.07 -9.92 0.81
C MET A 63 15.42 -9.34 -0.44
N ASN A 64 16.19 -8.60 -1.25
CA ASN A 64 15.70 -8.09 -2.54
C ASN A 64 15.33 -9.24 -3.50
N GLY A 65 16.13 -10.31 -3.54
CA GLY A 65 15.81 -11.51 -4.30
C GLY A 65 14.53 -12.20 -3.82
N ALA A 66 14.38 -12.36 -2.50
CA ALA A 66 13.18 -12.94 -1.89
C ALA A 66 11.93 -12.10 -2.20
N PHE A 67 11.99 -10.78 -2.06
CA PHE A 67 10.85 -9.91 -2.36
C PHE A 67 10.52 -9.86 -3.85
N ALA A 68 11.52 -9.90 -4.74
CA ALA A 68 11.28 -9.99 -6.17
C ALA A 68 10.52 -11.27 -6.53
N PHE A 69 10.92 -12.41 -5.96
CA PHE A 69 10.23 -13.69 -6.12
C PHE A 69 8.80 -13.63 -5.58
N LEU A 70 8.61 -13.22 -4.33
CA LEU A 70 7.29 -13.16 -3.69
C LEU A 70 6.34 -12.21 -4.43
N ASN A 71 6.81 -11.03 -4.85
CA ASN A 71 6.02 -10.07 -5.61
C ASN A 71 5.61 -10.63 -6.98
N ALA A 72 6.51 -11.36 -7.66
CA ALA A 72 6.18 -12.03 -8.92
C ALA A 72 5.13 -13.13 -8.71
N SER A 73 5.25 -13.94 -7.67
CA SER A 73 4.28 -14.99 -7.33
C SER A 73 2.91 -14.41 -7.00
N VAL A 74 2.82 -13.36 -6.18
CA VAL A 74 1.56 -12.68 -5.85
C VAL A 74 0.92 -12.07 -7.11
N LYS A 75 1.70 -11.31 -7.88
CA LYS A 75 1.21 -10.63 -9.10
C LYS A 75 0.73 -11.62 -10.16
N ARG A 76 1.38 -12.79 -10.28
CA ARG A 76 0.99 -13.84 -11.24
C ARG A 76 -0.43 -14.34 -11.05
N TYR A 77 -0.96 -14.28 -9.83
CA TYR A 77 -2.32 -14.71 -9.50
C TYR A 77 -3.27 -13.53 -9.21
N ASP A 78 -2.93 -12.35 -9.73
CA ASP A 78 -3.69 -11.09 -9.59
C ASP A 78 -3.85 -10.60 -8.14
N GLY A 79 -2.94 -10.99 -7.26
CA GLY A 79 -2.80 -10.41 -5.93
C GLY A 79 -2.07 -9.07 -5.97
N THR A 80 -2.26 -8.28 -4.93
CA THR A 80 -1.59 -6.98 -4.73
C THR A 80 -0.77 -7.00 -3.45
N VAL A 81 0.55 -6.80 -3.54
CA VAL A 81 1.39 -6.57 -2.36
C VAL A 81 1.03 -5.20 -1.78
N ALA A 82 0.42 -5.20 -0.60
CA ALA A 82 -0.05 -3.97 0.05
C ALA A 82 0.99 -3.36 0.97
N ARG A 83 1.86 -4.19 1.57
CA ARG A 83 2.93 -3.71 2.44
C ARG A 83 4.11 -4.68 2.51
N LEU A 84 5.29 -4.10 2.67
CA LEU A 84 6.48 -4.80 3.16
C LEU A 84 6.58 -4.54 4.66
N LEU A 85 6.89 -5.57 5.44
CA LEU A 85 6.89 -5.59 6.90
C LEU A 85 8.22 -6.17 7.39
N GLY A 86 9.30 -5.39 7.28
CA GLY A 86 10.64 -5.88 7.58
C GLY A 86 11.07 -6.92 6.55
N ASP A 87 11.10 -8.17 6.97
CA ASP A 87 11.39 -9.40 6.23
C ASP A 87 10.16 -10.09 5.63
N ALA A 88 8.97 -9.64 6.00
CA ALA A 88 7.71 -10.18 5.53
C ALA A 88 7.03 -9.33 4.46
N ILE A 89 6.12 -9.95 3.72
CA ILE A 89 5.15 -9.27 2.84
C ILE A 89 3.73 -9.49 3.34
N LEU A 90 2.87 -8.51 3.06
CA LEU A 90 1.42 -8.60 3.21
C LEU A 90 0.78 -8.32 1.85
N ALA A 91 0.05 -9.31 1.33
CA ALA A 91 -0.63 -9.24 0.05
C ALA A 91 -2.14 -9.43 0.20
N PHE A 92 -2.89 -8.76 -0.68
CA PHE A 92 -4.34 -8.89 -0.80
C PHE A 92 -4.72 -9.59 -2.10
N PHE A 93 -5.70 -10.47 -2.01
CA PHE A 93 -6.48 -10.98 -3.12
C PHE A 93 -7.94 -10.55 -2.85
N GLY A 94 -8.59 -9.91 -3.81
CA GLY A 94 -9.88 -9.22 -3.57
C GLY A 94 -9.79 -7.69 -3.50
N ALA A 95 -8.59 -7.12 -3.55
CA ALA A 95 -8.37 -5.69 -3.58
C ALA A 95 -7.14 -5.33 -4.43
N PRO A 96 -7.22 -4.32 -5.32
CA PRO A 96 -8.40 -3.49 -5.60
C PRO A 96 -9.46 -4.18 -6.47
N VAL A 97 -9.10 -5.26 -7.16
CA VAL A 97 -10.00 -6.07 -8.00
C VAL A 97 -10.34 -7.37 -7.28
N ALA A 98 -11.60 -7.79 -7.36
CA ALA A 98 -12.10 -8.99 -6.71
C ALA A 98 -12.47 -10.09 -7.70
N HIS A 99 -12.27 -11.33 -7.28
CA HIS A 99 -12.60 -12.55 -8.00
C HIS A 99 -13.27 -13.55 -7.07
N GLU A 100 -14.13 -14.42 -7.60
CA GLU A 100 -14.78 -15.46 -6.79
C GLU A 100 -13.77 -16.48 -6.22
N ASP A 101 -12.62 -16.63 -6.87
CA ASP A 101 -11.56 -17.59 -6.55
C ASP A 101 -10.35 -16.96 -5.81
N ASP A 102 -10.48 -15.76 -5.23
CA ASP A 102 -9.38 -15.05 -4.57
C ASP A 102 -8.67 -15.88 -3.47
N ALA A 103 -9.42 -16.71 -2.74
CA ALA A 103 -8.85 -17.61 -1.74
C ALA A 103 -7.95 -18.70 -2.36
N GLU A 104 -8.37 -19.27 -3.48
CA GLU A 104 -7.60 -20.28 -4.20
C GLU A 104 -6.36 -19.66 -4.87
N ARG A 105 -6.51 -18.48 -5.45
CA ARG A 105 -5.41 -17.69 -6.03
C ARG A 105 -4.32 -17.40 -5.00
N ALA A 106 -4.71 -17.01 -3.79
CA ALA A 106 -3.77 -16.80 -2.69
C ALA A 106 -2.97 -18.07 -2.35
N VAL A 107 -3.64 -19.24 -2.28
CA VAL A 107 -2.97 -20.52 -2.00
C VAL A 107 -2.04 -20.96 -3.14
N ARG A 108 -2.38 -20.64 -4.40
CA ARG A 108 -1.59 -20.99 -5.57
C ARG A 108 -0.37 -20.09 -5.79
N ALA A 109 -0.32 -18.91 -5.16
CA ALA A 109 0.78 -17.96 -5.22
C ALA A 109 2.02 -18.50 -4.48
N ARG A 110 2.75 -19.37 -5.18
CA ARG A 110 4.05 -19.96 -4.80
C ARG A 110 5.14 -19.46 -5.74
#